data_AF-A0A945WU49-F1
#
_entry.id   AF-A0A945WU49-F1
#
_cell.length_a   1.000
_cell.length_b   1.000
_cell.length_c   1.000
_cell.angle_alpha   90.00
_cell.angle_beta   90.00
_cell.angle_gamma   90.00
#
_symmetry.space_group_name_H-M   'P 1'
#
loop_
_entity.id
_entity.type
_entity.pdbx_description
1 polymer ?
#
loop_
_entity_poly.entity_id
_entity_poly.type
_entity_poly.pdbx_seq_one_letter_code
_entity_poly.pdbx_strand_id
1 'polypeptide(L)'
;MKKRNIFAATIIFLTIEMASFGAQATCQNYPEVSWWGSLSHESIRQYVAVRHDGEWENYNSKWEQQLGRLKTIHLQGGAVKTPDGNKIKGPQLETYIDKVRLRIAVNLCLAKEQINKEKAGLRIALAKQAAEQEATFENIRTGTPVAGKAVAQKAGCFKCHGVTGRATHPDAPNLAGQKPKYLVRQLIAFAAAGEGMLPVDGTNFRFHSFMSEMALALSRTQMEDIAAYFSGL
;
A
#
# COMPACT_ATOMS: atom_id res chain seq x y z
N MET A 1 -23.16 64.72 22.47
CA MET A 1 -22.13 64.04 23.30
C MET A 1 -22.79 62.93 24.10
N LYS A 2 -22.57 61.65 23.74
CA LYS A 2 -23.05 60.47 24.49
C LYS A 2 -21.96 59.40 24.45
N LYS A 3 -21.52 58.97 25.63
CA LYS A 3 -20.44 58.01 25.89
C LYS A 3 -20.82 56.59 25.42
N ARG A 4 -19.87 55.85 24.86
CA ARG A 4 -19.88 54.38 24.84
C ARG A 4 -18.48 53.87 25.21
N ASN A 5 -18.38 53.31 26.41
CA ASN A 5 -17.31 52.42 26.83
C ASN A 5 -17.50 51.08 26.13
N ILE A 6 -16.46 50.50 25.54
CA ILE A 6 -16.40 49.05 25.27
C ILE A 6 -15.03 48.54 25.68
N PHE A 7 -15.09 47.43 26.40
CA PHE A 7 -14.06 46.75 27.16
C PHE A 7 -12.93 46.18 26.31
N ALA A 8 -11.73 46.17 26.90
CA ALA A 8 -10.58 45.42 26.44
C ALA A 8 -10.87 43.91 26.53
N ALA A 9 -10.72 43.21 25.41
CA ALA A 9 -10.75 41.75 25.36
C ALA A 9 -9.31 41.22 25.41
N THR A 10 -8.89 40.79 26.60
CA THR A 10 -7.64 40.07 26.82
C THR A 10 -7.76 38.68 26.22
N ILE A 11 -7.11 38.46 25.06
CA ILE A 11 -7.02 37.15 24.41
C ILE A 11 -6.00 36.31 25.19
N ILE A 12 -6.51 35.40 26.03
CA ILE A 12 -5.71 34.37 26.69
C ILE A 12 -5.38 33.32 25.64
N PHE A 13 -4.13 33.32 25.16
CA PHE A 13 -3.58 32.23 24.36
C PHE A 13 -3.44 30.99 25.25
N LEU A 14 -4.42 30.08 25.14
CA LEU A 14 -4.34 28.74 25.73
C LEU A 14 -3.34 27.93 24.89
N THR A 15 -2.13 27.73 25.40
CA THR A 15 -1.14 26.84 24.79
C THR A 15 -1.64 25.41 24.91
N ILE A 16 -2.19 24.87 23.82
CA ILE A 16 -2.41 23.44 23.66
C ILE A 16 -1.03 22.80 23.54
N GLU A 17 -0.53 22.20 24.63
CA GLU A 17 0.56 21.24 24.57
C GLU A 17 0.07 20.03 23.77
N MET A 18 0.47 19.96 22.51
CA MET A 18 0.39 18.74 21.73
C MET A 18 1.42 17.75 22.27
N ALA A 19 1.06 17.02 23.33
CA ALA A 19 1.74 15.79 23.70
C ALA A 19 1.53 14.78 22.56
N SER A 20 2.51 14.76 21.66
CA SER A 20 2.58 13.87 20.52
C SER A 20 2.88 12.46 21.04
N PHE A 21 1.85 11.68 21.37
CA PHE A 21 2.02 10.25 21.62
C PHE A 21 2.26 9.52 20.30
N GLY A 22 3.54 9.31 20.02
CA GLY A 22 4.00 8.43 18.95
C GLY A 22 5.35 7.86 19.32
N ALA A 23 5.47 7.24 20.51
CA ALA A 23 6.64 6.43 20.79
C ALA A 23 6.66 5.29 19.76
N GLN A 24 7.64 5.28 18.85
CA GLN A 24 8.03 4.06 18.16
C GLN A 24 8.27 3.01 19.25
N ALA A 25 7.35 2.07 19.42
CA ALA A 25 7.51 0.97 20.35
C ALA A 25 8.66 0.10 19.82
N THR A 26 9.86 0.33 20.34
CA THR A 26 11.04 -0.47 20.01
C THR A 26 10.88 -1.86 20.60
N CYS A 27 11.29 -2.89 19.85
CA CYS A 27 11.25 -4.26 20.36
C CYS A 27 12.07 -4.39 21.65
N GLN A 28 11.59 -5.20 22.59
CA GLN A 28 12.33 -5.49 23.82
C GLN A 28 13.67 -6.16 23.52
N ASN A 29 14.64 -6.02 24.42
CA ASN A 29 15.91 -6.74 24.33
C ASN A 29 15.70 -8.25 24.55
N TYR A 30 16.58 -9.06 23.96
CA TYR A 30 16.59 -10.49 24.23
C TYR A 30 16.93 -10.77 25.70
N PRO A 31 16.27 -11.74 26.35
CA PRO A 31 16.62 -12.11 27.71
C PRO A 31 17.94 -12.87 27.74
N GLU A 32 18.69 -12.70 28.82
CA GLU A 32 19.99 -13.34 28.99
C GLU A 32 19.85 -14.79 29.42
N VAL A 33 20.51 -15.68 28.68
CA VAL A 33 20.66 -17.11 28.96
C VAL A 33 22.09 -17.49 28.61
N SER A 34 22.81 -18.11 29.56
CA SER A 34 24.26 -18.36 29.44
C SER A 34 24.65 -19.14 28.17
N TRP A 35 23.83 -20.10 27.74
CA TRP A 35 24.10 -20.92 26.56
C TRP A 35 23.47 -20.38 25.25
N TRP A 36 22.84 -19.21 25.26
CA TRP A 36 22.36 -18.57 24.03
C TRP A 36 23.39 -17.65 23.36
N GLY A 37 24.48 -17.36 24.07
CA GLY A 37 25.45 -16.36 23.64
C GLY A 37 24.88 -14.94 23.70
N SER A 38 25.64 -13.99 23.16
CA SER A 38 25.26 -12.58 23.12
C SER A 38 24.28 -12.31 21.98
N LEU A 39 22.97 -12.36 22.27
CA LEU A 39 21.94 -12.09 21.28
C LEU A 39 21.66 -10.59 21.18
N SER A 40 21.64 -10.08 19.95
CA SER A 40 21.14 -8.74 19.63
C SER A 40 20.09 -8.81 18.53
N HIS A 41 19.24 -7.78 18.42
CA HIS A 41 18.30 -7.68 17.30
C HIS A 41 19.00 -7.80 15.96
N GLU A 42 20.15 -7.15 15.80
CA GLU A 42 20.92 -7.18 14.55
C GLU A 42 21.42 -8.58 14.22
N SER A 43 22.00 -9.28 15.20
CA SER A 43 22.50 -10.65 14.99
C SER A 43 21.38 -11.61 14.58
N ILE A 44 20.18 -11.47 15.15
CA ILE A 44 19.04 -12.33 14.79
C ILE A 44 18.44 -11.94 13.45
N ARG A 45 18.31 -10.64 13.14
CA ARG A 45 17.88 -10.19 11.81
C ARG A 45 18.80 -10.74 10.72
N GLN A 46 20.12 -10.63 10.92
CA GLN A 46 21.10 -11.16 9.98
C GLN A 46 21.03 -12.68 9.86
N TYR A 47 20.85 -13.39 10.98
CA TYR A 47 20.70 -14.85 10.97
C TYR A 47 19.46 -15.28 10.20
N VAL A 48 18.30 -14.66 10.43
CA VAL A 48 17.05 -14.97 9.72
C VAL A 48 17.17 -14.62 8.24
N ALA A 49 17.77 -13.48 7.90
CA ALA A 49 18.00 -13.09 6.51
C ALA A 49 18.87 -14.11 5.75
N VAL A 50 19.95 -14.62 6.38
CA VAL A 50 20.93 -15.49 5.71
C VAL A 50 20.55 -16.97 5.77
N ARG A 51 19.95 -17.44 6.86
CA ARG A 51 19.68 -18.87 7.10
C ARG A 51 18.24 -19.27 6.85
N HIS A 52 17.34 -18.30 6.78
CA HIS A 52 15.92 -18.51 6.60
C HIS A 52 15.34 -17.64 5.48
N ASP A 53 16.18 -17.02 4.63
CA ASP A 53 15.75 -16.16 3.52
C ASP A 53 14.82 -15.00 3.94
N GLY A 54 14.92 -14.55 5.19
CA GLY A 54 14.02 -13.55 5.77
C GLY A 54 12.68 -14.10 6.27
N GLU A 55 12.45 -15.41 6.18
CA GLU A 55 11.22 -16.10 6.60
C GLU A 55 11.19 -16.29 8.12
N TRP A 56 10.70 -15.27 8.82
CA TRP A 56 10.56 -15.29 10.29
C TRP A 56 9.61 -16.37 10.80
N GLU A 57 8.59 -16.75 10.02
CA GLU A 57 7.65 -17.82 10.39
C GLU A 57 8.39 -19.16 10.53
N ASN A 58 9.23 -19.49 9.54
CA ASN A 58 10.06 -20.70 9.57
C ASN A 58 11.01 -20.71 10.77
N TYR A 59 11.68 -19.57 11.02
CA TYR A 59 12.56 -19.42 12.17
C TYR A 59 11.82 -19.59 13.51
N ASN A 60 10.67 -18.94 13.68
CA ASN A 60 9.91 -18.93 14.94
C ASN A 60 9.19 -20.25 15.21
N SER A 61 8.75 -20.98 14.18
CA SER A 61 8.08 -22.28 14.33
C SER A 61 8.90 -23.28 15.16
N LYS A 62 10.24 -23.26 15.01
CA LYS A 62 11.15 -24.13 15.77
C LYS A 62 11.20 -23.75 17.25
N TRP A 63 11.19 -22.46 17.56
CA TRP A 63 11.15 -21.96 18.93
C TRP A 63 9.81 -22.27 19.61
N GLU A 64 8.70 -22.13 18.89
CA GLU A 64 7.38 -22.46 19.39
C GLU A 64 7.22 -23.96 19.69
N GLN A 65 7.72 -24.83 18.81
CA GLN A 65 7.77 -26.27 19.06
C GLN A 65 8.61 -26.59 20.29
N GLN A 66 9.79 -25.96 20.44
CA GLN A 66 10.61 -26.12 21.63
C GLN A 66 9.89 -25.66 22.89
N LEU A 67 9.22 -24.51 22.85
CA LEU A 67 8.43 -24.00 23.97
C LEU A 67 7.32 -24.99 24.37
N GLY A 68 6.60 -25.56 23.40
CA GLY A 68 5.58 -26.58 23.64
C GLY A 68 6.14 -27.83 24.32
N ARG A 69 7.31 -28.31 23.88
CA ARG A 69 8.01 -29.44 24.51
C ARG A 69 8.42 -29.12 25.95
N LEU A 70 9.00 -27.95 26.19
CA LEU A 70 9.43 -27.53 27.53
C LEU A 70 8.24 -27.44 28.50
N LYS A 71 7.13 -26.84 28.06
CA LYS A 71 5.88 -26.78 28.84
C LYS A 71 5.35 -28.17 29.19
N THR A 72 5.35 -29.09 28.23
CA THR A 72 4.91 -30.47 28.46
C THR A 72 5.77 -31.17 29.52
N ILE A 73 7.10 -31.06 29.40
CA ILE A 73 8.03 -31.62 30.39
C ILE A 73 7.79 -31.02 31.79
N HIS A 74 7.59 -29.71 31.86
CA HIS A 74 7.34 -29.02 33.13
C HIS A 74 6.02 -29.47 33.78
N LEU A 75 4.94 -29.57 33.00
CA LEU A 75 3.63 -30.05 33.48
C LEU A 75 3.69 -31.50 34.01
N GLN A 76 4.57 -32.32 33.45
CA GLN A 76 4.81 -33.70 33.89
C GLN A 76 5.79 -33.80 35.08
N GLY A 77 6.25 -32.68 35.64
CA GLY A 77 7.24 -32.66 36.72
C GLY A 77 8.65 -33.09 36.30
N GLY A 78 8.91 -33.12 34.99
CA GLY A 78 10.18 -33.55 34.41
C GLY A 78 11.31 -32.53 34.57
N ALA A 79 12.49 -32.91 34.09
CA ALA A 79 13.69 -32.09 34.09
C ALA A 79 14.31 -32.01 32.69
N VAL A 80 14.97 -30.88 32.38
CA VAL A 80 15.69 -30.66 31.13
C VAL A 80 17.18 -30.53 31.43
N LYS A 81 18.01 -31.21 30.65
CA LYS A 81 19.47 -31.04 30.70
C LYS A 81 19.87 -29.87 29.79
N THR A 82 20.56 -28.89 30.34
CA THR A 82 21.07 -27.72 29.61
C THR A 82 22.44 -28.01 28.99
N PRO A 83 22.90 -27.23 27.99
CA PRO A 83 24.19 -27.47 27.32
C PRO A 83 25.42 -27.43 28.24
N ASP A 84 25.35 -26.64 29.31
CA ASP A 84 26.36 -26.56 30.37
C ASP A 84 26.33 -27.78 31.34
N GLY A 85 25.44 -28.75 31.10
CA GLY A 85 25.35 -29.99 31.86
C GLY A 85 24.38 -29.97 33.03
N ASN A 86 23.82 -28.80 33.39
CA ASN A 86 22.90 -28.66 34.51
C ASN A 86 21.55 -29.34 34.23
N LYS A 87 20.83 -29.74 35.29
CA LYS A 87 19.44 -30.24 35.20
C LYS A 87 18.51 -29.20 35.82
N ILE A 88 17.67 -28.58 35.00
CA ILE A 88 16.65 -27.61 35.45
C ILE A 88 15.27 -28.29 35.53
N LYS A 89 14.53 -28.02 36.61
CA LYS A 89 13.18 -28.53 36.87
C LYS A 89 12.37 -27.55 37.72
N GLY A 90 11.06 -27.77 37.83
CA GLY A 90 10.17 -26.94 38.67
C GLY A 90 10.34 -25.43 38.35
N PRO A 91 10.52 -24.55 39.35
CA PRO A 91 10.63 -23.10 39.14
C PRO A 91 11.78 -22.66 38.22
N GLN A 92 12.90 -23.38 38.21
CA GLN A 92 14.02 -23.07 37.32
C GLN A 92 13.66 -23.35 35.85
N LEU A 93 12.93 -24.44 35.58
CA LEU A 93 12.44 -24.76 34.25
C LEU A 93 11.34 -23.78 33.82
N GLU A 94 10.47 -23.36 34.74
CA GLU A 94 9.45 -22.34 34.49
C GLU A 94 10.08 -20.99 34.08
N THR A 95 11.09 -20.54 34.83
CA THR A 95 11.85 -19.33 34.48
C THR A 95 12.49 -19.44 33.10
N TYR A 96 13.01 -20.62 32.74
CA TYR A 96 13.58 -20.84 31.41
C TYR A 96 12.50 -20.81 30.31
N ILE A 97 11.34 -21.41 30.55
CA ILE A 97 10.16 -21.35 29.65
C ILE A 97 9.77 -19.90 29.40
N ASP A 98 9.78 -19.05 30.43
CA ASP A 98 9.45 -17.63 30.30
C ASP A 98 10.48 -16.88 29.45
N LYS A 99 11.78 -17.17 29.61
CA LYS A 99 12.82 -16.61 28.75
C LYS A 99 12.66 -17.04 27.29
N VAL A 100 12.27 -18.29 27.03
CA VAL A 100 11.96 -18.78 25.67
C VAL A 100 10.75 -18.04 25.10
N ARG A 101 9.70 -17.84 25.89
CA ARG A 101 8.51 -17.05 25.48
C ARG A 101 8.90 -15.61 25.12
N LEU A 102 9.71 -14.96 25.96
CA LEU A 102 10.20 -13.61 25.70
C LEU A 102 11.02 -13.53 24.42
N ARG A 103 11.91 -14.50 24.17
CA ARG A 103 12.66 -14.57 22.91
C ARG A 103 11.73 -14.62 21.69
N ILE A 104 10.71 -15.47 21.72
CA ILE A 104 9.72 -15.56 20.64
C ILE A 104 8.99 -14.23 20.46
N ALA A 105 8.58 -13.59 21.56
CA ALA A 105 7.92 -12.28 21.50
C ALA A 105 8.82 -11.21 20.85
N VAL A 106 10.11 -11.17 21.19
CA VAL A 106 11.08 -10.27 20.53
C VAL A 106 11.18 -10.59 19.04
N ASN A 107 11.32 -11.86 18.65
CA ASN A 107 11.38 -12.24 17.23
C ASN A 107 10.12 -11.81 16.45
N LEU A 108 8.93 -12.00 17.02
CA LEU A 108 7.66 -11.60 16.40
C LEU A 108 7.56 -10.08 16.24
N CYS A 109 8.09 -9.31 17.21
CA CYS A 109 8.19 -7.86 17.09
C CYS A 109 9.11 -7.46 15.93
N LEU A 110 10.30 -8.06 15.83
CA LEU A 110 11.25 -7.79 14.74
C LEU A 110 10.69 -8.14 13.37
N ALA A 111 9.97 -9.27 13.26
CA ALA A 111 9.26 -9.66 12.04
C ALA A 111 8.22 -8.61 11.62
N LYS A 112 7.46 -8.07 12.59
CA LYS A 112 6.49 -7.00 12.35
C LYS A 112 7.16 -5.70 11.89
N GLU A 113 8.30 -5.33 12.47
CA GLU A 113 9.09 -4.17 12.01
C GLU A 113 9.53 -4.33 10.55
N GLN A 114 10.00 -5.51 10.16
CA GLN A 114 10.38 -5.80 8.77
C GLN A 114 9.20 -5.63 7.82
N ILE A 115 8.06 -6.26 8.12
CA ILE A 115 6.83 -6.14 7.31
C ILE A 115 6.38 -4.68 7.19
N ASN A 116 6.46 -3.91 8.28
CA ASN A 116 6.10 -2.49 8.25
C ASN A 116 7.03 -1.68 7.36
N LYS A 117 8.33 -1.98 7.38
CA LYS A 117 9.33 -1.34 6.51
C LYS A 117 9.11 -1.67 5.04
N GLU A 118 8.83 -2.93 4.72
CA GLU A 118 8.49 -3.38 3.36
C GLU A 118 7.21 -2.72 2.86
N LYS A 119 6.16 -2.67 3.68
CA LYS A 119 4.91 -1.95 3.36
C LYS A 119 5.14 -0.46 3.15
N ALA A 120 5.98 0.19 3.96
CA ALA A 120 6.33 1.59 3.78
C ALA A 120 7.06 1.80 2.44
N GLY A 121 8.03 0.94 2.11
CA GLY A 121 8.72 0.95 0.82
C GLY A 121 7.76 0.78 -0.36
N LEU A 122 6.83 -0.18 -0.27
CA LEU A 122 5.81 -0.40 -1.29
C LEU A 122 4.89 0.81 -1.45
N ARG A 123 4.43 1.42 -0.35
CA ARG A 123 3.59 2.63 -0.39
C ARG A 123 4.30 3.80 -1.06
N ILE A 124 5.60 3.98 -0.79
CA ILE A 124 6.41 5.02 -1.43
C ILE A 124 6.55 4.73 -2.93
N ALA A 125 6.83 3.48 -3.32
CA ALA A 125 6.92 3.08 -4.72
C ALA A 125 5.60 3.33 -5.47
N LEU A 126 4.47 2.95 -4.88
CA LEU A 126 3.14 3.18 -5.45
C LEU A 126 2.81 4.67 -5.56
N ALA A 127 3.13 5.48 -4.54
CA ALA A 127 2.94 6.92 -4.59
C ALA A 127 3.77 7.59 -5.70
N LYS A 128 5.02 7.12 -5.90
CA LYS A 128 5.88 7.58 -6.98
C LYS A 128 5.28 7.25 -8.36
N GLN A 129 4.80 6.02 -8.55
CA GLN A 129 4.13 5.62 -9.80
C GLN A 129 2.88 6.45 -10.06
N ALA A 130 2.05 6.72 -9.04
CA ALA A 130 0.88 7.58 -9.17
C ALA A 130 1.25 9.01 -9.58
N ALA A 131 2.29 9.60 -8.98
CA ALA A 131 2.78 10.92 -9.34
C ALA A 131 3.34 10.98 -10.78
N GLU A 132 4.06 9.95 -11.22
CA GLU A 132 4.51 9.82 -12.60
C GLU A 132 3.33 9.74 -13.57
N GLN A 133 2.30 8.97 -13.22
CA GLN A 133 1.08 8.86 -14.02
C GLN A 133 0.33 10.20 -14.10
N GLU A 134 0.20 10.95 -13.00
CA GLU A 134 -0.37 12.29 -13.01
C GLU A 134 0.42 13.26 -13.91
N ALA A 135 1.75 13.21 -13.87
CA ALA A 135 2.60 14.00 -14.75
C ALA A 135 2.34 13.66 -16.25
N THR A 136 2.12 12.39 -16.59
CA THR A 136 1.74 12.00 -17.97
C THR A 136 0.38 12.55 -18.40
N PHE A 137 -0.56 12.73 -17.46
CA PHE A 137 -1.87 13.30 -17.73
C PHE A 137 -1.86 14.83 -17.80
N GLU A 138 -0.90 15.49 -17.15
CA GLU A 138 -0.76 16.94 -17.30
C GLU A 138 -0.20 17.33 -18.67
N ASN A 139 0.60 16.45 -19.27
CA ASN A 139 1.10 16.58 -20.65
C ASN A 139 0.10 16.08 -21.73
N ILE A 140 -1.21 16.12 -21.46
CA ILE A 140 -2.21 15.92 -22.52
C ILE A 140 -2.17 17.13 -23.44
N ARG A 141 -1.77 16.90 -24.70
CA ARG A 141 -1.74 17.95 -25.71
C ARG A 141 -3.13 18.22 -26.26
N THR A 142 -3.32 19.41 -26.80
CA THR A 142 -4.47 19.71 -27.65
C THR A 142 -4.30 18.95 -28.97
N GLY A 143 -5.17 17.97 -29.23
CA GLY A 143 -5.22 17.30 -30.53
C GLY A 143 -5.83 18.18 -31.62
N THR A 144 -5.93 17.62 -32.83
CA THR A 144 -6.46 18.30 -34.01
C THR A 144 -7.88 17.78 -34.33
N PRO A 145 -8.94 18.63 -34.26
CA PRO A 145 -10.31 18.17 -34.50
C PRO A 145 -10.53 17.49 -35.86
N VAL A 146 -9.85 17.92 -36.92
CA VAL A 146 -9.94 17.31 -38.26
C VAL A 146 -9.39 15.89 -38.26
N ALA A 147 -8.19 15.68 -37.70
CA ALA A 147 -7.62 14.35 -37.53
C ALA A 147 -8.50 13.48 -36.61
N GLY A 148 -9.00 14.08 -35.52
CA GLY A 148 -9.89 13.44 -34.57
C GLY A 148 -11.15 12.89 -35.19
N LYS A 149 -11.79 13.67 -36.08
CA LYS A 149 -12.96 13.22 -36.84
C LYS A 149 -12.64 11.99 -37.68
N ALA A 150 -11.54 12.00 -38.42
CA ALA A 150 -11.13 10.90 -39.29
C ALA A 150 -10.81 9.63 -38.47
N VAL A 151 -10.09 9.77 -37.36
CA VAL A 151 -9.78 8.66 -36.45
C VAL A 151 -11.07 8.11 -35.82
N ALA A 152 -11.95 8.97 -35.29
CA ALA A 152 -13.21 8.57 -34.68
C ALA A 152 -14.14 7.84 -35.67
N GLN A 153 -14.15 8.25 -36.94
CA GLN A 153 -14.86 7.56 -38.00
C GLN A 153 -14.27 6.16 -38.24
N LYS A 154 -12.94 6.07 -38.42
CA LYS A 154 -12.24 4.81 -38.71
C LYS A 154 -12.37 3.82 -37.56
N ALA A 155 -12.27 4.30 -36.32
CA ALA A 155 -12.41 3.49 -35.10
C ALA A 155 -13.87 3.11 -34.81
N GLY A 156 -14.86 3.64 -35.55
CA GLY A 156 -16.27 3.29 -35.38
C GLY A 156 -16.98 4.01 -34.23
N CYS A 157 -16.39 5.06 -33.64
CA CYS A 157 -16.96 5.80 -32.51
C CYS A 157 -18.37 6.34 -32.82
N PHE A 158 -18.59 6.76 -34.07
CA PHE A 158 -19.85 7.38 -34.50
C PHE A 158 -21.04 6.43 -34.50
N LYS A 159 -20.83 5.11 -34.50
CA LYS A 159 -21.92 4.13 -34.46
C LYS A 159 -22.75 4.26 -33.19
N CYS A 160 -22.11 4.61 -32.08
CA CYS A 160 -22.74 4.69 -30.77
C CYS A 160 -22.82 6.13 -30.26
N HIS A 161 -21.76 6.91 -30.42
CA HIS A 161 -21.68 8.28 -29.89
C HIS A 161 -22.18 9.35 -30.86
N GLY A 162 -22.57 8.96 -32.08
CA GLY A 162 -23.03 9.86 -33.13
C GLY A 162 -21.91 10.71 -33.74
N VAL A 163 -22.13 11.18 -34.96
CA VAL A 163 -21.16 12.05 -35.66
C VAL A 163 -21.03 13.40 -34.94
N THR A 164 -22.12 13.89 -34.35
CA THR A 164 -22.17 15.16 -33.59
C THR A 164 -21.83 14.98 -32.11
N GLY A 165 -21.32 13.82 -31.69
CA GLY A 165 -21.07 13.53 -30.27
C GLY A 165 -22.32 13.44 -29.40
N ARG A 166 -23.51 13.43 -30.02
CA ARG A 166 -24.79 13.13 -29.36
C ARG A 166 -25.12 11.68 -29.66
N ALA A 167 -25.21 10.87 -28.61
CA ALA A 167 -25.32 9.43 -28.71
C ALA A 167 -26.55 9.01 -29.51
N THR A 168 -26.34 8.06 -30.41
CA THR A 168 -27.37 7.40 -31.21
C THR A 168 -27.77 6.05 -30.63
N HIS A 169 -26.97 5.53 -29.69
CA HIS A 169 -27.23 4.29 -28.97
C HIS A 169 -27.61 4.59 -27.51
N PRO A 170 -28.64 3.95 -26.92
CA PRO A 170 -29.11 4.23 -25.56
C PRO A 170 -28.04 4.09 -24.47
N ASP A 171 -27.19 3.08 -24.60
CA ASP A 171 -26.14 2.79 -23.61
C ASP A 171 -24.84 3.60 -23.82
N ALA A 172 -24.79 4.44 -24.85
CA ALA A 172 -23.61 5.26 -25.13
C ALA A 172 -23.77 6.67 -24.54
N PRO A 173 -22.75 7.21 -23.85
CA PRO A 173 -22.80 8.58 -23.37
C PRO A 173 -22.61 9.60 -24.51
N ASN A 174 -23.17 10.80 -24.30
CA ASN A 174 -22.86 11.98 -25.11
C ASN A 174 -21.41 12.43 -24.86
N LEU A 175 -20.70 12.72 -25.95
CA LEU A 175 -19.31 13.20 -25.94
C LEU A 175 -19.17 14.68 -26.34
N ALA A 176 -20.19 15.25 -26.99
CA ALA A 176 -20.21 16.65 -27.43
C ALA A 176 -19.95 17.60 -26.25
N GLY A 177 -19.05 18.57 -26.44
CA GLY A 177 -18.68 19.58 -25.44
C GLY A 177 -17.95 19.05 -24.21
N GLN A 178 -17.58 17.76 -24.14
CA GLN A 178 -16.89 17.22 -22.98
C GLN A 178 -15.44 17.74 -22.90
N LYS A 179 -14.91 17.86 -21.68
CA LYS A 179 -13.54 18.36 -21.46
C LYS A 179 -12.51 17.46 -22.16
N PRO A 180 -11.58 18.01 -22.97
CA PRO A 180 -10.65 17.21 -23.75
C PRO A 180 -9.75 16.33 -22.87
N LYS A 181 -9.18 16.90 -21.79
CA LYS A 181 -8.40 16.13 -20.80
C LYS A 181 -9.20 14.98 -20.17
N TYR A 182 -10.51 15.16 -19.97
CA TYR A 182 -11.37 14.09 -19.43
C TYR A 182 -11.53 12.96 -20.44
N LEU A 183 -11.85 13.26 -21.70
CA LEU A 183 -11.99 12.25 -22.76
C LEU A 183 -10.72 11.44 -22.96
N VAL A 184 -9.55 12.10 -23.00
CA VAL A 184 -8.26 11.42 -23.09
C VAL A 184 -8.02 10.51 -21.89
N ARG A 185 -8.31 10.99 -20.66
CA ARG A 185 -8.20 10.15 -19.44
C ARG A 185 -9.12 8.93 -19.49
N GLN A 186 -10.34 9.06 -19.99
CA GLN A 186 -11.25 7.91 -20.13
C GLN A 186 -10.72 6.90 -21.14
N LEU A 187 -10.24 7.34 -22.31
CA LEU A 187 -9.68 6.45 -23.33
C LEU A 187 -8.43 5.71 -22.81
N ILE A 188 -7.53 6.40 -22.12
CA ILE A 188 -6.36 5.77 -21.49
C ILE A 188 -6.81 4.73 -20.45
N ALA A 189 -7.81 5.06 -19.63
CA ALA A 189 -8.32 4.13 -18.63
C ALA A 189 -9.00 2.90 -19.26
N PHE A 190 -9.73 3.06 -20.36
CA PHE A 190 -10.31 1.94 -21.11
C PHE A 190 -9.22 1.04 -21.70
N ALA A 191 -8.16 1.61 -22.27
CA ALA A 191 -7.03 0.86 -22.83
C ALA A 191 -6.29 0.08 -21.73
N ALA A 192 -5.91 0.72 -20.63
CA ALA A 192 -5.26 0.06 -19.50
C ALA A 192 -6.11 -1.10 -18.93
N ALA A 193 -7.42 -0.89 -18.81
CA ALA A 193 -8.33 -1.95 -18.38
C ALA A 193 -8.40 -3.11 -19.38
N GLY A 194 -8.34 -2.84 -20.69
CA GLY A 194 -8.26 -3.87 -21.73
C GLY A 194 -6.97 -4.69 -21.69
N GLU A 195 -5.86 -4.08 -21.26
CA GLU A 195 -4.56 -4.74 -21.01
C GLU A 195 -4.56 -5.59 -19.73
N GLY A 196 -5.66 -5.58 -18.96
CA GLY A 196 -5.77 -6.30 -17.68
C GLY A 196 -5.16 -5.56 -16.49
N MET A 197 -4.82 -4.28 -16.63
CA MET A 197 -4.37 -3.47 -15.50
C MET A 197 -5.54 -3.15 -14.55
N LEU A 198 -5.35 -3.44 -13.26
CA LEU A 198 -6.28 -3.07 -12.19
C LEU A 198 -5.90 -1.70 -11.60
N PRO A 199 -6.88 -0.85 -11.23
CA PRO A 199 -6.59 0.38 -10.48
C PRO A 199 -5.96 0.03 -9.13
N VAL A 200 -4.93 0.78 -8.74
CA VAL A 200 -4.18 0.60 -7.47
C VAL A 200 -5.07 0.74 -6.23
N ASP A 201 -6.18 1.48 -6.33
CA ASP A 201 -7.15 1.67 -5.24
C ASP A 201 -8.41 0.80 -5.34
N GLY A 202 -8.54 -0.02 -6.39
CA GLY A 202 -9.71 -0.88 -6.60
C GLY A 202 -11.02 -0.15 -6.93
N THR A 203 -11.03 1.17 -7.11
CA THR A 203 -12.29 1.96 -7.20
C THR A 203 -12.72 2.38 -8.60
N ASN A 204 -11.94 2.14 -9.65
CA ASN A 204 -12.27 2.60 -11.00
C ASN A 204 -11.82 1.65 -12.12
N PHE A 205 -12.39 0.45 -12.16
CA PHE A 205 -12.24 -0.44 -13.32
C PHE A 205 -13.04 0.15 -14.50
N ARG A 206 -12.35 0.82 -15.42
CA ARG A 206 -12.92 1.33 -16.68
C ARG A 206 -12.91 0.25 -17.76
N PHE A 207 -13.22 -0.99 -17.40
CA PHE A 207 -13.38 -2.03 -18.41
C PHE A 207 -14.79 -1.99 -18.97
N HIS A 208 -14.88 -1.96 -20.29
CA HIS A 208 -16.11 -2.22 -21.01
C HIS A 208 -15.72 -2.94 -22.29
N SER A 209 -16.30 -4.10 -22.57
CA SER A 209 -15.87 -4.99 -23.67
C SER A 209 -15.59 -4.25 -24.97
N PHE A 210 -16.48 -3.35 -25.38
CA PHE A 210 -16.31 -2.55 -26.58
C PHE A 210 -15.28 -1.42 -26.44
N MET A 211 -15.37 -0.62 -25.37
CA MET A 211 -14.54 0.60 -25.27
C MET A 211 -13.09 0.27 -24.94
N SER A 212 -12.85 -0.80 -24.17
CA SER A 212 -11.52 -1.30 -23.87
C SER A 212 -10.82 -1.82 -25.12
N GLU A 213 -11.49 -2.66 -25.92
CA GLU A 213 -10.92 -3.15 -27.19
C GLU A 213 -10.64 -2.00 -28.17
N MET A 214 -11.59 -1.06 -28.32
CA MET A 214 -11.41 0.10 -29.19
C MET A 214 -10.26 1.00 -28.72
N ALA A 215 -10.15 1.25 -27.42
CA ALA A 215 -9.12 2.13 -26.88
C ALA A 215 -7.71 1.52 -26.94
N LEU A 216 -7.57 0.20 -26.82
CA LEU A 216 -6.30 -0.52 -27.00
C LEU A 216 -5.68 -0.31 -28.38
N ALA A 217 -6.52 -0.15 -29.41
CA ALA A 217 -6.07 0.06 -30.77
C ALA A 217 -5.63 1.50 -31.08
N LEU A 218 -5.74 2.44 -30.12
CA LEU A 218 -5.44 3.85 -30.32
C LEU A 218 -4.07 4.22 -29.75
N SER A 219 -3.32 5.03 -30.49
CA SER A 219 -2.16 5.74 -29.94
C SER A 219 -2.60 6.91 -29.06
N ARG A 220 -1.68 7.39 -28.20
CA ARG A 220 -1.91 8.58 -27.37
C ARG A 220 -2.34 9.80 -28.20
N THR A 221 -1.69 10.06 -29.34
CA THR A 221 -2.05 11.17 -30.23
C THR A 221 -3.43 11.00 -30.83
N GLN A 222 -3.81 9.78 -31.22
CA GLN A 222 -5.16 9.49 -31.72
C GLN A 222 -6.23 9.75 -30.65
N MET A 223 -5.96 9.38 -29.40
CA MET A 223 -6.87 9.68 -28.27
C MET A 223 -7.02 11.19 -28.05
N GLU A 224 -5.92 11.95 -28.14
CA GLU A 224 -5.91 13.42 -28.02
C GLU A 224 -6.67 14.10 -29.17
N ASP A 225 -6.50 13.60 -30.40
CA ASP A 225 -7.22 14.07 -31.59
C ASP A 225 -8.73 13.80 -31.48
N ILE A 226 -9.12 12.57 -31.12
CA ILE A 226 -10.52 12.20 -30.89
C ILE A 226 -11.15 13.10 -29.81
N ALA A 227 -10.43 13.32 -28.71
CA ALA A 227 -10.90 14.20 -27.65
C ALA A 227 -11.07 15.65 -28.14
N ALA A 228 -10.13 16.16 -28.93
CA ALA A 228 -10.23 17.49 -29.53
C ALA A 228 -11.46 17.63 -30.43
N TYR A 229 -11.75 16.61 -31.26
CA TYR A 229 -12.94 16.59 -32.10
C TYR A 229 -14.23 16.67 -31.27
N PHE A 230 -14.48 15.73 -30.37
CA PHE A 230 -15.73 15.69 -29.60
C PHE A 230 -15.88 16.87 -28.63
N SER A 231 -14.78 17.37 -28.06
CA SER A 231 -14.82 18.54 -27.19
C SER A 231 -15.21 19.84 -27.91
N GLY A 232 -14.98 19.90 -29.23
CA GLY A 232 -15.32 21.07 -30.06
C GLY A 232 -16.72 21.04 -30.68
N LEU A 233 -17.54 20.02 -30.36
CA LEU A 233 -18.92 19.85 -30.84
C LEU A 233 -19.97 20.34 -29.85
#